data_AF-A0A453B914-F1
#
_entry.id   AF-A0A453B914-F1
#
_cell.length_a   1.000
_cell.length_b   1.000
_cell.length_c   1.000
_cell.angle_alpha   90.00
_cell.angle_beta   90.00
_cell.angle_gamma   90.00
#
_symmetry.space_group_name_H-M   'P 1'
#
loop_
_entity.id
_entity.type
_entity.pdbx_description
1 polymer ?
#
loop_
_entity_poly.entity_id
_entity_poly.type
_entity_poly.pdbx_seq_one_letter_code
_entity_poly.pdbx_strand_id
1 'polypeptide(L)'
;MSTWRMSLGCCSDTLHCFRPLELRSGFLMRLLAICETGFHYRDKSPPSNYVVNISSNMQIFPPEDWLIASSVPSKFSPDAIQKVLNELTTENVRIFWESKLFEGHTDLTEPWYGTSYCVEAVPPSIMQKWVENAPNEDLHLPKPNIFIPTDLSLKNVEEKTSFPCMLRKTLFSRLWYKPDTMFFTPKVFIKMDFHCPLSNSSPESSVLTDVFTRLLMDYLNDYAYDAEVAGLYYAVRPNDTGFQVTMVGYNDKMRTLLDTVIGKIADFEVKIDRFSVIKETMTKGYENFKFRQPYQQAMYNCTLILEEQTWPWDEELAALSNLEARNLEDFLPRMLAKTFIECYFAGNIEPSEAESVVQHIEGILFNSSTSVCKSLPPSQHLTKRIVKLERGLRYYYPAMCLNQQDENSSLLHYIQIHQDDLKQNVLLQLLAVVAKQPAFHQLRSVEQLGYIALLRQRNDSGVRGLQFIIQSTVKDPSNLDARVEAFLNMFEVTLHEMPDAEFKSNVNALIDMKREKYKNIREESAFFWGEISQGTLKFDRKEAEIAALEELKKEELIEFFDNHVKVGAPE
;
A
#
# COMPACT_ATOMS: atom_id res chain seq x y z
N MET A 1 -32.46 10.49 1.19
CA MET A 1 -33.48 9.55 1.71
C MET A 1 -33.97 8.54 0.67
N SER A 2 -34.19 8.89 -0.59
CA SER A 2 -34.71 7.95 -1.62
C SER A 2 -33.78 6.77 -1.95
N THR A 3 -32.48 7.02 -2.15
CA THR A 3 -31.49 5.99 -2.54
C THR A 3 -31.22 4.95 -1.45
N TRP A 4 -31.25 5.33 -0.17
CA TRP A 4 -31.03 4.40 0.95
C TRP A 4 -32.22 3.46 1.20
N ARG A 5 -33.46 3.96 0.97
CA ARG A 5 -34.67 3.13 1.02
C ARG A 5 -34.61 2.02 -0.02
N MET A 6 -34.02 2.32 -1.18
CA MET A 6 -33.76 1.34 -2.24
C MET A 6 -32.67 0.34 -1.83
N SER A 7 -31.57 0.78 -1.18
CA SER A 7 -30.50 -0.12 -0.73
C SER A 7 -30.96 -1.18 0.28
N LEU A 8 -31.80 -0.81 1.26
CA LEU A 8 -32.35 -1.77 2.24
C LEU A 8 -33.32 -2.76 1.59
N GLY A 9 -34.13 -2.27 0.65
CA GLY A 9 -34.97 -3.11 -0.21
C GLY A 9 -34.14 -4.13 -0.99
N CYS A 10 -33.09 -3.67 -1.69
CA CYS A 10 -32.15 -4.54 -2.40
C CYS A 10 -31.45 -5.54 -1.48
N CYS A 11 -31.07 -5.16 -0.26
CA CYS A 11 -30.51 -6.09 0.72
C CYS A 11 -31.51 -7.19 1.09
N SER A 12 -32.79 -6.82 1.30
CA SER A 12 -33.86 -7.79 1.56
C SER A 12 -34.09 -8.72 0.36
N ASP A 13 -34.13 -8.17 -0.86
CA ASP A 13 -34.32 -8.95 -2.09
C ASP A 13 -33.13 -9.86 -2.38
N THR A 14 -31.91 -9.38 -2.11
CA THR A 14 -30.68 -10.19 -2.17
C THR A 14 -30.79 -11.37 -1.20
N LEU A 15 -31.24 -11.14 0.04
CA LEU A 15 -31.48 -12.21 1.01
C LEU A 15 -32.57 -13.17 0.53
N HIS A 16 -33.59 -12.70 -0.18
CA HIS A 16 -34.59 -13.55 -0.83
C HIS A 16 -33.99 -14.42 -1.93
N CYS A 17 -33.02 -13.95 -2.72
CA CYS A 17 -32.27 -14.78 -3.67
C CYS A 17 -31.49 -15.92 -3.00
N PHE A 18 -31.12 -15.78 -1.72
CA PHE A 18 -30.45 -16.82 -0.92
C PHE A 18 -31.40 -17.79 -0.20
N ARG A 19 -32.70 -17.49 -0.12
CA ARG A 19 -33.70 -18.35 0.57
C ARG A 19 -34.10 -19.65 -0.15
N PRO A 20 -33.94 -19.84 -1.47
CA PRO A 20 -34.13 -21.15 -2.07
C PRO A 20 -33.11 -22.16 -1.51
N LEU A 21 -33.57 -23.34 -1.11
CA LEU A 21 -32.76 -24.45 -0.59
C LEU A 21 -31.65 -24.94 -1.56
N GLU A 22 -31.63 -24.46 -2.80
CA GLU A 22 -30.52 -24.68 -3.74
C GLU A 22 -29.35 -23.72 -3.48
N LEU A 23 -28.86 -23.66 -2.24
CA LEU A 23 -27.45 -23.40 -2.01
C LEU A 23 -26.69 -24.62 -2.54
N ARG A 24 -26.53 -24.64 -3.87
CA ARG A 24 -25.98 -25.76 -4.64
C ARG A 24 -24.68 -26.20 -3.98
N SER A 25 -24.54 -27.50 -3.74
CA SER A 25 -23.29 -28.13 -3.30
C SER A 25 -22.07 -27.58 -4.04
N GLY A 26 -22.21 -27.24 -5.33
CA GLY A 26 -21.18 -26.59 -6.14
C GLY A 26 -20.65 -25.24 -5.62
N PHE A 27 -21.43 -24.40 -4.95
CA PHE A 27 -20.91 -23.15 -4.34
C PHE A 27 -19.98 -23.46 -3.17
N LEU A 28 -20.39 -24.35 -2.27
CA LEU A 28 -19.55 -24.77 -1.16
C LEU A 28 -18.30 -25.50 -1.64
N MET A 29 -18.42 -26.42 -2.61
CA MET A 29 -17.25 -27.12 -3.15
C MET A 29 -16.20 -26.16 -3.70
N ARG A 30 -16.63 -25.05 -4.32
CA ARG A 30 -15.73 -23.98 -4.78
C ARG A 30 -15.12 -23.21 -3.61
N LEU A 31 -15.90 -22.83 -2.61
CA LEU A 31 -15.38 -22.17 -1.41
C LEU A 31 -14.36 -23.07 -0.69
N LEU A 32 -14.64 -24.36 -0.57
CA LEU A 32 -13.76 -25.35 0.00
C LEU A 32 -12.45 -25.44 -0.80
N ALA A 33 -12.53 -25.56 -2.14
CA ALA A 33 -11.34 -25.59 -3.00
C ALA A 33 -10.47 -24.33 -2.83
N ILE A 34 -11.08 -23.15 -2.73
CA ILE A 34 -10.37 -21.88 -2.47
C ILE A 34 -9.70 -21.92 -1.09
N CYS A 35 -10.42 -22.30 -0.04
CA CYS A 35 -9.91 -22.37 1.33
C CYS A 35 -8.79 -23.41 1.48
N GLU A 36 -8.96 -24.60 0.92
CA GLU A 36 -7.97 -25.68 0.93
C GLU A 36 -6.70 -25.24 0.20
N THR A 37 -6.85 -24.67 -1.00
CA THR A 37 -5.72 -24.16 -1.80
C THR A 37 -5.01 -23.00 -1.08
N GLY A 38 -5.79 -22.09 -0.48
CA GLY A 38 -5.29 -20.99 0.35
C GLY A 38 -4.56 -21.45 1.61
N PHE A 39 -4.97 -22.58 2.19
CA PHE A 39 -4.30 -23.19 3.34
C PHE A 39 -3.02 -23.93 2.93
N HIS A 40 -3.08 -24.78 1.90
CA HIS A 40 -1.95 -25.57 1.40
C HIS A 40 -0.79 -24.71 0.91
N TYR A 41 -1.08 -23.59 0.24
CA TYR A 41 -0.07 -22.68 -0.31
C TYR A 41 0.00 -21.35 0.45
N ARG A 42 -0.35 -21.37 1.73
CA ARG A 42 -0.29 -20.18 2.60
C ARG A 42 1.14 -19.67 2.70
N ASP A 43 1.32 -18.36 2.54
CA ASP A 43 2.62 -17.74 2.75
C ASP A 43 3.04 -17.82 4.22
N LYS A 44 4.34 -18.00 4.45
CA LYS A 44 4.88 -17.90 5.80
C LYS A 44 4.64 -16.49 6.32
N SER A 45 3.98 -16.40 7.48
CA SER A 45 3.70 -15.14 8.16
C SER A 45 4.84 -14.80 9.14
N PRO A 46 4.98 -13.51 9.54
CA PRO A 46 5.89 -13.14 10.61
C PRO A 46 5.64 -13.96 11.89
N PRO A 47 6.69 -14.46 12.58
CA PRO A 47 6.52 -15.32 13.74
C PRO A 47 5.62 -14.75 14.85
N SER A 48 5.69 -13.43 15.10
CA SER A 48 4.84 -12.76 16.09
C SER A 48 3.35 -12.87 15.74
N ASN A 49 2.98 -12.59 14.49
CA ASN A 49 1.60 -12.69 14.02
C ASN A 49 1.11 -14.13 14.03
N TYR A 50 1.99 -15.08 13.67
CA TYR A 50 1.67 -16.50 13.70
C TYR A 50 1.31 -16.97 15.11
N VAL A 51 2.11 -16.62 16.13
CA VAL A 51 1.85 -16.99 17.52
C VAL A 51 0.55 -16.37 18.05
N VAL A 52 0.28 -15.10 17.75
CA VAL A 52 -0.98 -14.42 18.13
C VAL A 52 -2.19 -15.11 17.52
N ASN A 53 -2.12 -15.50 16.24
CA ASN A 53 -3.22 -16.19 15.56
C ASN A 53 -3.46 -17.58 16.16
N ILE A 54 -2.41 -18.40 16.29
CA ILE A 54 -2.55 -19.76 16.82
C ILE A 54 -3.02 -19.76 18.28
N SER A 55 -2.48 -18.89 19.13
CA SER A 55 -2.92 -18.78 20.53
C SER A 55 -4.41 -18.44 20.67
N SER A 56 -4.97 -17.69 19.73
CA SER A 56 -6.41 -17.41 19.68
C SER A 56 -7.20 -18.66 19.28
N ASN A 57 -6.73 -19.41 18.28
CA ASN A 57 -7.33 -20.68 17.87
C ASN A 57 -7.32 -21.73 18.99
N MET A 58 -6.28 -21.75 19.83
CA MET A 58 -6.16 -22.65 20.97
C MET A 58 -7.28 -22.51 22.01
N GLN A 59 -7.97 -21.36 22.04
CA GLN A 59 -9.10 -21.12 22.95
C GLN A 59 -10.42 -21.69 22.43
N ILE A 60 -10.51 -21.98 21.12
CA ILE A 60 -11.76 -22.29 20.43
C ILE A 60 -11.76 -23.73 19.88
N PHE A 61 -10.60 -24.22 19.43
CA PHE A 61 -10.48 -25.49 18.71
C PHE A 61 -9.63 -26.51 19.48
N PRO A 62 -9.89 -27.82 19.28
CA PRO A 62 -9.05 -28.87 19.85
C PRO A 62 -7.62 -28.86 19.22
N PRO A 63 -6.62 -29.46 19.88
CA PRO A 63 -5.22 -29.41 19.46
C PRO A 63 -4.93 -29.80 18.00
N GLU A 64 -5.63 -30.81 17.48
CA GLU A 64 -5.55 -31.28 16.11
C GLU A 64 -5.97 -30.24 15.06
N ASP A 65 -6.76 -29.24 15.46
CA ASP A 65 -7.43 -28.29 14.59
C ASP A 65 -6.89 -26.85 14.67
N TRP A 66 -5.91 -26.60 15.55
CA TRP A 66 -5.36 -25.25 15.79
C TRP A 66 -4.90 -24.53 14.53
N LEU A 67 -4.43 -25.26 13.52
CA LEU A 67 -3.95 -24.68 12.26
C LEU A 67 -5.05 -24.56 11.19
N ILE A 68 -5.95 -25.53 11.11
CA ILE A 68 -6.83 -25.72 9.95
C ILE A 68 -8.24 -25.18 10.18
N ALA A 69 -8.80 -25.26 11.38
CA ALA A 69 -10.24 -25.06 11.59
C ALA A 69 -10.71 -23.62 11.35
N SER A 70 -9.85 -22.63 11.55
CA SER A 70 -10.15 -21.23 11.21
C SER A 70 -10.00 -20.92 9.72
N SER A 71 -9.47 -21.86 8.94
CA SER A 71 -9.03 -21.63 7.55
C SER A 71 -9.83 -22.42 6.53
N VAL A 72 -10.21 -23.66 6.87
CA VAL A 72 -10.88 -24.59 5.94
C VAL A 72 -12.22 -25.01 6.55
N PRO A 73 -13.35 -24.72 5.89
CA PRO A 73 -14.65 -25.21 6.34
C PRO A 73 -14.70 -26.74 6.32
N SER A 74 -15.00 -27.39 7.45
CA SER A 74 -14.98 -28.85 7.55
C SER A 74 -16.34 -29.53 7.30
N LYS A 75 -17.45 -28.84 7.57
CA LYS A 75 -18.80 -29.42 7.50
C LYS A 75 -19.79 -28.47 6.85
N PHE A 76 -20.50 -28.96 5.83
CA PHE A 76 -21.68 -28.30 5.30
C PHE A 76 -22.87 -28.52 6.22
N SER A 77 -23.54 -27.44 6.63
CA SER A 77 -24.80 -27.52 7.37
C SER A 77 -25.83 -26.57 6.75
N PRO A 78 -26.69 -27.08 5.84
CA PRO A 78 -27.82 -26.33 5.31
C PRO A 78 -28.68 -25.75 6.42
N ASP A 79 -28.95 -26.54 7.47
CA ASP A 79 -29.76 -26.13 8.61
C ASP A 79 -29.14 -24.95 9.37
N ALA A 80 -27.81 -24.93 9.56
CA ALA A 80 -27.14 -23.80 10.20
C ALA A 80 -27.19 -22.54 9.34
N ILE A 81 -26.99 -22.67 8.02
CA ILE A 81 -27.11 -21.54 7.09
C ILE A 81 -28.54 -21.00 7.10
N GLN A 82 -29.54 -21.89 6.99
CA GLN A 82 -30.95 -21.50 7.01
C GLN A 82 -31.32 -20.84 8.34
N LYS A 83 -30.79 -21.35 9.47
CA LYS A 83 -30.98 -20.73 10.79
C LYS A 83 -30.47 -19.30 10.82
N VAL A 84 -29.28 -19.03 10.30
CA VAL A 84 -28.74 -17.67 10.21
C VAL A 84 -29.57 -16.81 9.25
N LEU A 85 -29.92 -17.31 8.06
CA LEU A 85 -30.75 -16.58 7.09
C LEU A 85 -32.14 -16.20 7.66
N ASN A 86 -32.70 -17.05 8.53
CA ASN A 86 -33.98 -16.77 9.21
C ASN A 86 -33.86 -15.64 10.24
N GLU A 87 -32.68 -15.35 10.77
CA GLU A 87 -32.44 -14.22 11.69
C GLU A 87 -32.19 -12.90 10.93
N LEU A 88 -31.84 -12.97 9.65
CA LEU A 88 -31.62 -11.79 8.78
C LEU A 88 -32.95 -11.23 8.28
N THR A 89 -33.70 -10.62 9.18
CA THR A 89 -35.01 -10.02 8.93
C THR A 89 -35.01 -8.53 9.19
N THR A 90 -36.01 -7.85 8.64
CA THR A 90 -36.28 -6.43 8.91
C THR A 90 -36.66 -6.14 10.37
N GLU A 91 -37.06 -7.17 11.13
CA GLU A 91 -37.40 -7.05 12.56
C GLU A 91 -36.15 -7.13 13.45
N ASN A 92 -35.10 -7.81 13.00
CA ASN A 92 -33.83 -7.99 13.72
C ASN A 92 -32.73 -7.01 13.31
N VAL A 93 -32.99 -6.11 12.35
CA VAL A 93 -31.98 -5.21 11.80
C VAL A 93 -31.66 -4.03 12.73
N ARG A 94 -30.37 -3.65 12.77
CA ARG A 94 -29.92 -2.36 13.34
C ARG A 94 -29.25 -1.55 12.24
N ILE A 95 -29.74 -0.34 12.00
CA ILE A 95 -29.26 0.51 10.92
C ILE A 95 -28.41 1.63 11.53
N PHE A 96 -27.17 1.72 11.09
CA PHE A 96 -26.28 2.85 11.40
C PHE A 96 -26.24 3.75 10.17
N TRP A 97 -26.66 5.01 10.35
CA TRP A 97 -26.69 5.98 9.27
C TRP A 97 -25.83 7.19 9.64
N GLU A 98 -24.68 7.28 9.01
CA GLU A 98 -23.71 8.35 9.22
C GLU A 98 -23.79 9.36 8.08
N SER A 99 -24.03 10.63 8.41
CA SER A 99 -24.06 11.73 7.45
C SER A 99 -23.86 13.08 8.13
N LYS A 100 -23.17 14.01 7.45
CA LYS A 100 -23.08 15.40 7.88
C LYS A 100 -24.41 16.16 7.84
N LEU A 101 -25.43 15.62 7.16
CA LEU A 101 -26.78 16.20 7.17
C LEU A 101 -27.44 16.15 8.55
N PHE A 102 -26.95 15.33 9.47
CA PHE A 102 -27.47 15.23 10.85
C PHE A 102 -26.78 16.19 11.83
N GLU A 103 -25.81 16.98 11.38
CA GLU A 103 -25.16 17.99 12.23
C GLU A 103 -26.20 19.00 12.74
N GLY A 104 -26.21 19.23 14.06
CA GLY A 104 -27.22 20.05 14.73
C GLY A 104 -28.62 19.41 14.89
N HIS A 105 -28.82 18.19 14.41
CA HIS A 105 -30.11 17.47 14.46
C HIS A 105 -30.05 16.19 15.32
N THR A 106 -29.03 16.07 16.18
CA THR A 106 -28.82 14.93 17.07
C THR A 106 -29.06 15.35 18.52
N ASP A 107 -29.49 14.41 19.37
CA ASP A 107 -29.93 14.67 20.74
C ASP A 107 -29.14 13.89 21.81
N LEU A 108 -28.26 12.98 21.39
CA LEU A 108 -27.40 12.19 22.26
C LEU A 108 -25.92 12.46 21.96
N THR A 109 -25.09 12.23 22.98
CA THR A 109 -23.64 12.35 22.89
C THR A 109 -23.01 11.14 23.55
N GLU A 110 -22.18 10.42 22.80
CA GLU A 110 -21.44 9.28 23.31
C GLU A 110 -20.37 9.77 24.31
N PRO A 111 -20.28 9.20 25.53
CA PRO A 111 -19.52 9.77 26.64
C PRO A 111 -17.99 9.81 26.46
N TRP A 112 -17.39 8.93 25.65
CA TRP A 112 -15.92 8.81 25.55
C TRP A 112 -15.32 9.63 24.41
N TYR A 113 -15.95 9.59 23.25
CA TYR A 113 -15.49 10.27 22.04
C TYR A 113 -16.32 11.52 21.70
N GLY A 114 -17.41 11.77 22.43
CA GLY A 114 -18.29 12.90 22.17
C GLY A 114 -19.08 12.78 20.86
N THR A 115 -19.16 11.59 20.28
CA THR A 115 -19.87 11.35 19.02
C THR A 115 -21.33 11.75 19.19
N SER A 116 -21.77 12.75 18.42
CA SER A 116 -23.17 13.17 18.42
C SER A 116 -24.02 12.22 17.58
N TYR A 117 -25.12 11.72 18.14
CA TYR A 117 -25.99 10.76 17.48
C TYR A 117 -27.44 10.89 17.96
N CYS A 118 -28.37 10.26 17.27
CA CYS A 118 -29.73 10.06 17.74
C CYS A 118 -30.09 8.57 17.61
N VAL A 119 -31.08 8.13 18.37
CA VAL A 119 -31.62 6.77 18.25
C VAL A 119 -33.12 6.87 18.01
N GLU A 120 -33.53 6.42 16.83
CA GLU A 120 -34.94 6.41 16.44
C GLU A 120 -35.40 4.98 16.16
N ALA A 121 -36.57 4.63 16.67
CA ALA A 121 -37.24 3.39 16.29
C ALA A 121 -37.83 3.54 14.89
N VAL A 122 -37.43 2.68 13.95
CA VAL A 122 -38.01 2.68 12.60
C VAL A 122 -39.40 2.01 12.67
N PRO A 123 -40.49 2.71 12.34
CA PRO A 123 -41.82 2.13 12.36
C PRO A 123 -41.95 0.96 11.37
N PRO A 124 -42.64 -0.15 11.72
CA PRO A 124 -42.83 -1.29 10.82
C PRO A 124 -43.43 -0.92 9.47
N SER A 125 -44.36 0.04 9.44
CA SER A 125 -44.96 0.54 8.19
C SER A 125 -43.97 1.23 7.25
N ILE A 126 -42.92 1.84 7.81
CA ILE A 126 -41.85 2.48 7.01
C ILE A 126 -40.92 1.41 6.46
N MET A 127 -40.57 0.43 7.28
CA MET A 127 -39.74 -0.70 6.88
C MET A 127 -40.39 -1.52 5.76
N GLN A 128 -41.69 -1.83 5.89
CA GLN A 128 -42.47 -2.51 4.86
C GLN A 128 -42.49 -1.71 3.56
N LYS A 129 -42.69 -0.39 3.63
CA LYS A 129 -42.61 0.48 2.46
C LYS A 129 -41.25 0.44 1.78
N TRP A 130 -40.15 0.27 2.52
CA TRP A 130 -38.82 0.18 1.91
C TRP A 130 -38.64 -1.12 1.13
N VAL A 131 -39.13 -2.23 1.69
CA VAL A 131 -39.15 -3.53 1.00
C VAL A 131 -40.05 -3.48 -0.24
N GLU A 132 -41.26 -2.92 -0.14
CA GLU A 132 -42.20 -2.82 -1.26
C GLU A 132 -41.71 -1.88 -2.38
N ASN A 133 -40.92 -0.86 -2.05
CA ASN A 133 -40.33 0.08 -3.01
C ASN A 133 -38.89 -0.28 -3.40
N ALA A 134 -38.44 -1.49 -3.08
CA ALA A 134 -37.17 -2.00 -3.57
C ALA A 134 -37.19 -2.01 -5.11
N PRO A 135 -36.12 -1.54 -5.77
CA PRO A 135 -36.06 -1.63 -7.22
C PRO A 135 -36.02 -3.11 -7.63
N ASN A 136 -36.77 -3.46 -8.68
CA ASN A 136 -36.74 -4.79 -9.28
C ASN A 136 -35.43 -4.96 -10.05
N GLU A 137 -34.35 -5.22 -9.31
CA GLU A 137 -33.02 -5.47 -9.85
C GLU A 137 -32.91 -6.93 -10.31
N ASP A 138 -32.12 -7.18 -11.36
CA ASP A 138 -31.83 -8.53 -11.88
C ASP A 138 -30.81 -9.24 -10.97
N LEU A 139 -31.18 -9.42 -9.69
CA LEU A 139 -30.34 -10.05 -8.69
C LEU A 139 -30.26 -11.55 -8.94
N HIS A 140 -29.04 -12.04 -9.11
CA HIS A 140 -28.76 -13.46 -9.31
C HIS A 140 -27.61 -13.93 -8.43
N LEU A 141 -27.57 -15.23 -8.17
CA LEU A 141 -26.38 -15.84 -7.54
C LEU A 141 -25.15 -15.65 -8.44
N PRO A 142 -23.94 -15.55 -7.86
CA PRO A 142 -22.73 -15.38 -8.64
C PRO A 142 -22.52 -16.56 -9.60
N LYS A 143 -22.01 -16.24 -10.78
CA LYS A 143 -21.59 -17.25 -11.77
C LYS A 143 -20.41 -18.06 -11.24
N PRO A 144 -20.09 -19.22 -11.84
CA PRO A 144 -18.87 -19.92 -11.50
C PRO A 144 -17.62 -19.06 -11.68
N ASN A 145 -16.88 -18.89 -10.59
CA ASN A 145 -15.62 -18.18 -10.58
C ASN A 145 -14.60 -18.93 -11.46
N ILE A 146 -14.19 -18.29 -12.55
CA ILE A 146 -13.26 -18.84 -13.56
C ILE A 146 -11.78 -18.75 -13.14
N PHE A 147 -11.50 -18.00 -12.07
CA PHE A 147 -10.16 -17.73 -11.58
C PHE A 147 -9.66 -18.75 -10.56
N ILE A 148 -10.52 -19.65 -10.07
CA ILE A 148 -10.10 -20.74 -9.18
C ILE A 148 -8.98 -21.53 -9.88
N PRO A 149 -7.76 -21.58 -9.30
CA PRO A 149 -6.62 -22.19 -9.96
C PRO A 149 -6.81 -23.71 -10.05
N THR A 150 -6.44 -24.24 -11.20
CA THR A 150 -6.53 -25.67 -11.55
C THR A 150 -5.15 -26.27 -11.78
N ASP A 151 -4.21 -25.47 -12.30
CA ASP A 151 -2.80 -25.85 -12.43
C ASP A 151 -1.96 -25.16 -11.35
N LEU A 152 -1.51 -25.97 -10.38
CA LEU A 152 -0.64 -25.54 -9.29
C LEU A 152 0.73 -26.21 -9.40
N SER A 153 1.09 -26.69 -10.60
CA SER A 153 2.38 -27.31 -10.86
C SER A 153 3.52 -26.28 -10.73
N LEU A 154 4.64 -26.74 -10.17
CA LEU A 154 5.84 -25.92 -10.06
C LEU A 154 6.68 -26.07 -11.32
N LYS A 155 7.01 -24.95 -11.95
CA LYS A 155 7.85 -24.86 -13.14
C LYS A 155 9.30 -25.02 -12.72
N ASN A 156 10.03 -25.89 -13.41
CA ASN A 156 11.43 -26.17 -13.09
C ASN A 156 12.33 -25.32 -14.00
N VAL A 157 12.96 -24.30 -13.43
CA VAL A 157 13.89 -23.44 -14.17
C VAL A 157 15.32 -23.95 -13.91
N GLU A 158 16.01 -24.36 -14.98
CA GLU A 158 17.37 -24.94 -14.89
C GLU A 158 18.39 -23.93 -14.34
N GLU A 159 18.27 -22.66 -14.74
CA GLU A 159 19.11 -21.57 -14.25
C GLU A 159 18.62 -21.03 -12.90
N LYS A 160 19.25 -21.50 -11.83
CA LYS A 160 19.00 -20.99 -10.47
C LYS A 160 19.78 -19.70 -10.24
N THR A 161 19.29 -18.59 -10.76
CA THR A 161 19.86 -17.27 -10.46
C THR A 161 19.43 -16.79 -9.07
N SER A 162 20.39 -16.24 -8.31
CA SER A 162 20.10 -15.67 -6.98
C SER A 162 19.55 -14.24 -7.06
N PHE A 163 19.79 -13.55 -8.17
CA PHE A 163 19.40 -12.16 -8.40
C PHE A 163 18.56 -12.01 -9.67
N PRO A 164 17.76 -10.93 -9.79
CA PRO A 164 17.09 -10.60 -11.02
C PRO A 164 18.05 -10.45 -12.20
N CYS A 165 17.65 -10.97 -13.36
CA CYS A 165 18.34 -10.76 -14.63
C CYS A 165 17.42 -10.04 -15.62
N MET A 166 18.00 -9.41 -16.64
CA MET A 166 17.23 -8.74 -17.69
C MET A 166 17.01 -9.71 -18.84
N LEU A 167 15.75 -10.09 -19.10
CA LEU A 167 15.41 -10.98 -20.22
C LEU A 167 15.18 -10.21 -21.52
N ARG A 168 14.57 -9.03 -21.41
CA ARG A 168 14.15 -8.26 -22.58
C ARG A 168 14.43 -6.78 -22.40
N LYS A 169 14.92 -6.13 -23.45
CA LYS A 169 15.09 -4.69 -23.54
C LYS A 169 14.77 -4.20 -24.95
N THR A 170 13.74 -3.38 -25.07
CA THR A 170 13.31 -2.77 -26.33
C THR A 170 13.22 -1.25 -26.16
N LEU A 171 12.73 -0.55 -27.20
CA LEU A 171 12.36 0.86 -27.08
C LEU A 171 11.03 1.08 -26.33
N PHE A 172 10.25 0.01 -26.11
CA PHE A 172 8.94 0.07 -25.48
C PHE A 172 8.99 -0.38 -24.02
N SER A 173 9.83 -1.37 -23.72
CA SER A 173 9.85 -2.00 -22.40
C SER A 173 11.21 -2.55 -21.99
N ARG A 174 11.34 -2.83 -20.70
CA ARG A 174 12.41 -3.63 -20.12
C ARG A 174 11.84 -4.63 -19.14
N LEU A 175 12.21 -5.90 -19.28
CA LEU A 175 11.77 -6.99 -18.42
C LEU A 175 12.92 -7.50 -17.55
N TRP A 176 12.76 -7.32 -16.25
CA TRP A 176 13.53 -8.02 -15.23
C TRP A 176 12.80 -9.29 -14.80
N TYR A 177 13.57 -10.33 -14.53
CA TYR A 177 13.05 -11.64 -14.20
C TYR A 177 13.84 -12.29 -13.08
N LYS A 178 13.14 -12.98 -12.18
CA LYS A 178 13.76 -13.87 -11.19
C LYS A 178 12.89 -15.11 -10.96
N PRO A 179 13.38 -16.33 -11.19
CA PRO A 179 12.62 -17.53 -10.85
C PRO A 179 12.44 -17.69 -9.34
N ASP A 180 11.42 -18.42 -8.92
CA ASP A 180 11.33 -18.90 -7.53
C ASP A 180 12.44 -19.93 -7.27
N THR A 181 13.39 -19.57 -6.41
CA THR A 181 14.49 -20.45 -6.00
C THR A 181 14.44 -20.82 -4.51
N MET A 182 13.43 -20.33 -3.77
CA MET A 182 13.41 -20.40 -2.32
C MET A 182 12.08 -20.90 -1.73
N PHE A 183 10.94 -20.49 -2.29
CA PHE A 183 9.62 -20.72 -1.68
C PHE A 183 8.92 -21.94 -2.28
N PHE A 184 9.17 -22.24 -3.54
CA PHE A 184 8.58 -23.34 -4.29
C PHE A 184 7.05 -23.33 -4.19
N THR A 185 6.46 -22.16 -4.41
CA THR A 185 4.99 -21.96 -4.37
C THR A 185 4.46 -21.70 -5.78
N PRO A 186 3.21 -22.09 -6.10
CA PRO A 186 2.60 -21.87 -7.41
C PRO A 186 2.12 -20.41 -7.56
N LYS A 187 2.99 -19.46 -7.20
CA LYS A 187 2.68 -18.04 -7.15
C LYS A 187 3.65 -17.24 -7.99
N VAL A 188 3.15 -16.14 -8.52
CA VAL A 188 3.89 -15.17 -9.31
C VAL A 188 3.68 -13.78 -8.72
N PHE A 189 4.71 -12.95 -8.84
CA PHE A 189 4.71 -11.53 -8.55
C PHE A 189 5.04 -10.79 -9.85
N ILE A 190 4.14 -9.90 -10.27
CA ILE A 190 4.29 -9.08 -11.46
C ILE A 190 4.13 -7.63 -11.07
N LYS A 191 5.05 -6.81 -11.56
CA LYS A 191 5.01 -5.37 -11.42
C LYS A 191 5.39 -4.71 -12.72
N MET A 192 4.60 -3.74 -13.15
CA MET A 192 4.78 -3.02 -14.40
C MET A 192 4.60 -1.54 -14.16
N ASP A 193 5.67 -0.77 -14.27
CA ASP A 193 5.64 0.68 -14.16
C ASP A 193 5.57 1.29 -15.55
N PHE A 194 4.50 2.06 -15.79
CA PHE A 194 4.28 2.83 -16.99
C PHE A 194 4.85 4.21 -16.77
N HIS A 195 5.98 4.49 -17.41
CA HIS A 195 6.63 5.79 -17.38
C HIS A 195 5.99 6.69 -18.46
N CYS A 196 5.17 7.63 -18.01
CA CYS A 196 4.44 8.60 -18.81
C CYS A 196 4.78 10.02 -18.31
N PRO A 197 5.71 10.77 -18.94
CA PRO A 197 6.17 12.07 -18.43
C PRO A 197 5.09 13.15 -18.23
N LEU A 198 3.96 13.03 -18.92
CA LEU A 198 2.85 13.98 -18.82
C LEU A 198 1.86 13.67 -17.69
N SER A 199 2.02 12.53 -17.01
CA SER A 199 1.12 12.08 -15.94
C SER A 199 1.14 12.97 -14.70
N ASN A 200 2.28 13.58 -14.39
CA ASN A 200 2.47 14.38 -13.18
C ASN A 200 3.05 15.78 -13.49
N SER A 201 2.86 16.27 -14.73
CA SER A 201 3.46 17.54 -15.19
C SER A 201 2.79 18.81 -14.66
N SER A 202 1.57 18.69 -14.11
CA SER A 202 0.81 19.76 -13.45
C SER A 202 -0.17 19.13 -12.45
N PRO A 203 -0.78 19.91 -11.53
CA PRO A 203 -1.84 19.41 -10.65
C PRO A 203 -2.99 18.76 -11.43
N GLU A 204 -3.41 19.35 -12.56
CA GLU A 204 -4.45 18.78 -13.42
C GLU A 204 -4.04 17.42 -14.00
N SER A 205 -2.80 17.27 -14.47
CA SER A 205 -2.29 15.99 -14.95
C SER A 205 -2.29 14.94 -13.84
N SER A 206 -1.77 15.27 -12.65
CA SER A 206 -1.73 14.38 -11.49
C SER A 206 -3.13 13.84 -11.15
N VAL A 207 -4.08 14.76 -11.04
CA VAL A 207 -5.49 14.44 -10.75
C VAL A 207 -6.11 13.58 -11.85
N LEU A 208 -5.89 13.92 -13.13
CA LEU A 208 -6.42 13.13 -14.25
C LEU A 208 -5.82 11.72 -14.30
N THR A 209 -4.55 11.55 -13.96
CA THR A 209 -3.91 10.23 -13.82
C THR A 209 -4.50 9.44 -12.65
N ASP A 210 -4.75 10.06 -11.49
CA ASP A 210 -5.42 9.37 -10.37
C ASP A 210 -6.85 8.96 -10.75
N VAL A 211 -7.64 9.88 -11.33
CA VAL A 211 -9.00 9.58 -11.83
C VAL A 211 -8.97 8.41 -12.82
N PHE A 212 -8.03 8.40 -13.78
CA PHE A 212 -7.85 7.30 -14.72
C PHE A 212 -7.65 5.96 -14.03
N THR A 213 -6.68 5.87 -13.12
CA THR A 213 -6.36 4.60 -12.44
C THR A 213 -7.51 4.12 -11.55
N ARG A 214 -8.24 5.03 -10.91
CA ARG A 214 -9.44 4.70 -10.12
C ARG A 214 -10.59 4.23 -10.99
N LEU A 215 -10.85 4.87 -12.13
CA LEU A 215 -11.86 4.42 -13.08
C LEU A 215 -11.48 3.06 -13.68
N LEU A 216 -10.20 2.83 -13.96
CA LEU A 216 -9.74 1.53 -14.44
C LEU A 216 -9.98 0.44 -13.39
N MET A 217 -9.64 0.68 -12.13
CA MET A 217 -9.99 -0.24 -11.03
C MET A 217 -11.51 -0.44 -10.90
N ASP A 218 -12.29 0.63 -11.02
CA ASP A 218 -13.76 0.58 -10.97
C ASP A 218 -14.36 -0.30 -12.08
N TYR A 219 -13.89 -0.13 -13.31
CA TYR A 219 -14.35 -0.90 -14.47
C TYR A 219 -13.95 -2.38 -14.40
N LEU A 220 -12.78 -2.66 -13.83
CA LEU A 220 -12.26 -4.01 -13.70
C LEU A 220 -12.84 -4.74 -12.48
N ASN A 221 -13.41 -4.02 -11.51
CA ASN A 221 -13.82 -4.59 -10.23
C ASN A 221 -14.79 -5.76 -10.37
N ASP A 222 -15.82 -5.64 -11.22
CA ASP A 222 -16.82 -6.70 -11.42
C ASP A 222 -16.19 -7.99 -11.96
N TYR A 223 -15.24 -7.87 -12.90
CA TYR A 223 -14.54 -9.02 -13.48
C TYR A 223 -13.48 -9.60 -12.55
N ALA A 224 -12.68 -8.73 -11.92
CA ALA A 224 -11.48 -9.11 -11.20
C ALA A 224 -11.71 -9.39 -9.70
N TYR A 225 -12.90 -9.11 -9.16
CA TYR A 225 -13.31 -9.54 -7.82
C TYR A 225 -13.20 -11.06 -7.67
N ASP A 226 -13.66 -11.81 -8.68
CA ASP A 226 -13.53 -13.26 -8.72
C ASP A 226 -12.05 -13.71 -8.67
N ALA A 227 -11.14 -12.98 -9.31
CA ALA A 227 -9.71 -13.26 -9.23
C ALA A 227 -9.17 -13.07 -7.82
N GLU A 228 -9.53 -11.99 -7.14
CA GLU A 228 -9.08 -11.72 -5.77
C GLU A 228 -9.58 -12.79 -4.79
N VAL A 229 -10.86 -13.17 -4.90
CA VAL A 229 -11.46 -14.28 -4.11
C VAL A 229 -10.73 -15.60 -4.37
N ALA A 230 -10.26 -15.84 -5.60
CA ALA A 230 -9.49 -17.02 -5.97
C ALA A 230 -7.99 -16.93 -5.61
N GLY A 231 -7.55 -15.88 -4.91
CA GLY A 231 -6.16 -15.70 -4.47
C GLY A 231 -5.23 -15.11 -5.52
N LEU A 232 -5.77 -14.42 -6.53
CA LEU A 232 -5.02 -13.63 -7.51
C LEU A 232 -5.37 -12.14 -7.36
N TYR A 233 -4.51 -11.42 -6.65
CA TYR A 233 -4.67 -10.00 -6.39
C TYR A 233 -4.11 -9.16 -7.54
N TYR A 234 -4.78 -8.05 -7.85
CA TYR A 234 -4.26 -7.00 -8.73
C TYR A 234 -4.48 -5.61 -8.14
N ALA A 235 -3.68 -4.65 -8.59
CA ALA A 235 -3.93 -3.24 -8.33
C ALA A 235 -3.36 -2.39 -9.46
N VAL A 236 -4.09 -1.33 -9.81
CA VAL A 236 -3.58 -0.23 -10.62
C VAL A 236 -3.58 1.03 -9.77
N ARG A 237 -2.45 1.72 -9.69
CA ARG A 237 -2.28 2.93 -8.88
C ARG A 237 -1.46 3.96 -9.61
N PRO A 238 -1.70 5.26 -9.40
CA PRO A 238 -0.79 6.28 -9.89
C PRO A 238 0.54 6.16 -9.13
N ASN A 239 1.62 6.55 -9.79
CA ASN A 239 2.91 6.76 -9.17
C ASN A 239 3.48 8.08 -9.69
N ASP A 240 4.67 8.44 -9.24
CA ASP A 240 5.30 9.71 -9.58
C ASP A 240 5.84 9.77 -11.03
N THR A 241 5.84 8.65 -11.75
CA THR A 241 6.29 8.58 -13.15
C THR A 241 5.16 8.29 -14.14
N GLY A 242 3.94 8.05 -13.67
CA GLY A 242 2.81 7.55 -14.44
C GLY A 242 1.87 6.72 -13.59
N PHE A 243 1.81 5.42 -13.88
CA PHE A 243 1.00 4.49 -13.11
C PHE A 243 1.64 3.10 -13.09
N GLN A 244 1.21 2.28 -12.15
CA GLN A 244 1.77 0.98 -11.87
C GLN A 244 0.67 -0.08 -11.87
N VAL A 245 0.90 -1.17 -12.59
CA VAL A 245 0.09 -2.39 -12.51
C VAL A 245 0.85 -3.42 -11.67
N THR A 246 0.22 -3.91 -10.61
CA THR A 246 0.76 -4.97 -9.75
C THR A 246 -0.18 -6.17 -9.78
N MET A 247 0.36 -7.38 -9.93
CA MET A 247 -0.39 -8.64 -9.76
C MET A 247 0.39 -9.61 -8.89
N VAL A 248 -0.29 -10.23 -7.92
CA VAL A 248 0.34 -11.18 -6.99
C VAL A 248 -0.64 -12.29 -6.67
N GLY A 249 -0.24 -13.54 -6.86
CA GLY A 249 -1.10 -14.68 -6.55
C GLY A 249 -0.75 -15.92 -7.36
N TYR A 250 -1.72 -16.83 -7.51
CA TYR A 250 -1.52 -18.09 -8.24
C TYR A 250 -1.23 -17.86 -9.74
N ASN A 251 -0.27 -18.61 -10.30
CA ASN A 251 0.20 -18.36 -11.66
C ASN A 251 -0.75 -18.81 -12.78
N ASP A 252 -1.62 -19.81 -12.56
CA ASP A 252 -2.49 -20.41 -13.59
C ASP A 252 -3.29 -19.37 -14.40
N LYS A 253 -4.11 -18.57 -13.72
CA LYS A 253 -5.03 -17.60 -14.34
C LYS A 253 -4.47 -16.18 -14.44
N MET A 254 -3.17 -16.02 -14.15
CA MET A 254 -2.49 -14.72 -14.18
C MET A 254 -2.55 -14.09 -15.56
N ARG A 255 -2.24 -14.85 -16.62
CA ARG A 255 -2.21 -14.31 -17.98
C ARG A 255 -3.57 -13.77 -18.42
N THR A 256 -4.64 -14.51 -18.13
CA THR A 256 -6.02 -14.10 -18.44
C THR A 256 -6.38 -12.77 -17.78
N LEU A 257 -6.02 -12.59 -16.50
CA LEU A 257 -6.26 -11.34 -15.78
C LEU A 257 -5.42 -10.20 -16.37
N LEU A 258 -4.12 -10.44 -16.61
CA LEU A 258 -3.21 -9.44 -17.17
C LEU A 258 -3.64 -8.97 -18.55
N ASP A 259 -4.00 -9.90 -19.45
CA ASP A 259 -4.50 -9.58 -20.78
C ASP A 259 -5.80 -8.74 -20.70
N THR A 260 -6.66 -9.01 -19.72
CA THR A 260 -7.87 -8.21 -19.48
C THR A 260 -7.54 -6.79 -19.01
N VAL A 261 -6.61 -6.64 -18.07
CA VAL A 261 -6.18 -5.32 -17.58
C VAL A 261 -5.52 -4.50 -18.68
N ILE A 262 -4.58 -5.10 -19.42
CA ILE A 262 -3.87 -4.43 -20.52
C ILE A 262 -4.83 -4.11 -21.67
N GLY A 263 -5.75 -5.01 -22.00
CA GLY A 263 -6.81 -4.76 -22.97
C GLY A 263 -7.68 -3.57 -22.55
N LYS A 264 -8.03 -3.47 -21.26
CA LYS A 264 -8.83 -2.35 -20.76
C LYS A 264 -8.08 -1.01 -20.72
N ILE A 265 -6.75 -1.04 -20.57
CA ILE A 265 -5.90 0.15 -20.73
C ILE A 265 -5.85 0.58 -22.20
N ALA A 266 -5.74 -0.37 -23.12
CA ALA A 266 -5.66 -0.10 -24.56
C ALA A 266 -6.97 0.46 -25.13
N ASP A 267 -8.10 -0.05 -24.65
CA ASP A 267 -9.46 0.32 -25.07
C ASP A 267 -10.22 0.99 -23.91
N PHE A 268 -9.60 2.02 -23.35
CA PHE A 268 -10.17 2.76 -22.24
C PHE A 268 -11.20 3.80 -22.73
N GLU A 269 -12.41 3.71 -22.19
CA GLU A 269 -13.52 4.63 -22.48
C GLU A 269 -13.96 5.35 -21.21
N VAL A 270 -14.12 6.67 -21.27
CA VAL A 270 -14.56 7.48 -20.12
C VAL A 270 -16.09 7.45 -20.05
N LYS A 271 -16.61 6.93 -18.94
CA LYS A 271 -18.05 6.96 -18.65
C LYS A 271 -18.35 8.15 -17.74
N ILE A 272 -19.20 9.07 -18.21
CA ILE A 272 -19.48 10.35 -17.54
C ILE A 272 -20.08 10.15 -16.13
N ASP A 273 -20.95 9.17 -15.97
CA ASP A 273 -21.57 8.82 -14.69
C ASP A 273 -20.53 8.29 -13.70
N ARG A 274 -19.65 7.39 -14.13
CA ARG A 274 -18.57 6.84 -13.28
C ARG A 274 -17.52 7.90 -12.94
N PHE A 275 -17.16 8.75 -13.90
CA PHE A 275 -16.28 9.90 -13.66
C PHE A 275 -16.82 10.79 -12.54
N SER A 276 -18.12 11.08 -12.56
CA SER A 276 -18.77 11.92 -11.54
C SER A 276 -18.69 11.31 -10.14
N VAL A 277 -18.89 9.99 -10.02
CA VAL A 277 -18.76 9.25 -8.74
C VAL A 277 -17.31 9.27 -8.22
N ILE A 278 -16.33 9.03 -9.10
CA ILE A 278 -14.91 9.08 -8.73
C ILE A 278 -14.51 10.50 -8.33
N LYS A 279 -14.93 11.53 -9.08
CA LYS A 279 -14.70 12.94 -8.76
C LYS A 279 -15.27 13.31 -7.39
N GLU A 280 -16.49 12.90 -7.06
CA GLU A 280 -17.09 13.13 -5.74
C GLU A 280 -16.28 12.46 -4.63
N THR A 281 -15.87 11.20 -4.85
CA THR A 281 -15.07 10.43 -3.88
C THR A 281 -13.70 11.06 -3.64
N MET A 282 -13.02 11.51 -4.70
CA MET A 282 -11.73 12.20 -4.60
C MET A 282 -11.87 13.56 -3.93
N THR A 283 -12.91 14.33 -4.25
CA THR A 283 -13.21 15.63 -3.62
C THR A 283 -13.33 15.45 -2.10
N LYS A 284 -14.12 14.48 -1.64
CA LYS A 284 -14.21 14.13 -0.21
C LYS A 284 -12.87 13.68 0.36
N GLY A 285 -12.08 12.93 -0.39
CA GLY A 285 -10.73 12.51 0.00
C GLY A 285 -9.79 13.69 0.29
N TYR A 286 -9.80 14.69 -0.60
CA TYR A 286 -9.03 15.93 -0.43
C TYR A 286 -9.57 16.78 0.73
N GLU A 287 -10.88 16.98 0.83
CA GLU A 287 -11.49 17.73 1.93
C GLU A 287 -11.23 17.08 3.30
N ASN A 288 -11.14 15.75 3.33
CA ASN A 288 -10.82 14.98 4.53
C ASN A 288 -9.32 14.99 4.88
N PHE A 289 -8.46 15.54 4.03
CA PHE A 289 -7.03 15.67 4.32
C PHE A 289 -6.79 16.41 5.65
N LYS A 290 -7.59 17.44 5.94
CA LYS A 290 -7.50 18.21 7.18
C LYS A 290 -7.66 17.37 8.44
N PHE A 291 -8.39 16.26 8.38
CA PHE A 291 -8.63 15.36 9.51
C PHE A 291 -7.52 14.32 9.71
N ARG A 292 -6.49 14.30 8.86
CA ARG A 292 -5.28 13.51 9.12
C ARG A 292 -4.58 14.02 10.38
N GLN A 293 -3.94 13.12 11.11
CA GLN A 293 -3.25 13.48 12.33
C GLN A 293 -2.09 14.46 12.04
N PRO A 294 -1.78 15.40 12.96
CA PRO A 294 -0.73 16.40 12.77
C PRO A 294 0.61 15.83 12.30
N TYR A 295 1.03 14.67 12.79
CA TYR A 295 2.28 14.04 12.34
C TYR A 295 2.26 13.61 10.86
N GLN A 296 1.09 13.19 10.36
CA GLN A 296 0.91 12.83 8.94
C GLN A 296 0.97 14.08 8.06
N GLN A 297 0.42 15.20 8.54
CA GLN A 297 0.50 16.49 7.84
C GLN A 297 1.96 17.00 7.80
N ALA A 298 2.71 16.85 8.90
CA ALA A 298 4.14 17.19 8.94
C ALA A 298 4.98 16.33 7.96
N MET A 299 4.72 15.02 7.90
CA MET A 299 5.33 14.11 6.92
C MET A 299 5.01 14.52 5.49
N TYR A 300 3.76 14.85 5.21
CA TYR A 300 3.31 15.32 3.91
C TYR A 300 4.02 16.62 3.48
N ASN A 301 4.07 17.63 4.35
CA ASN A 301 4.76 18.89 4.06
C ASN A 301 6.26 18.67 3.82
N CYS A 302 6.90 17.78 4.58
CA CYS A 302 8.31 17.42 4.37
C CYS A 302 8.54 16.81 2.99
N THR A 303 7.65 15.92 2.51
CA THR A 303 7.70 15.40 1.14
C THR A 303 7.53 16.51 0.10
N LEU A 304 6.55 17.41 0.27
CA LEU A 304 6.35 18.54 -0.66
C LEU A 304 7.58 19.46 -0.79
N ILE A 305 8.29 19.69 0.31
CA ILE A 305 9.48 20.55 0.33
C ILE A 305 10.68 19.89 -0.36
N LEU A 306 10.81 18.57 -0.22
CA LEU A 306 12.00 17.84 -0.63
C LEU A 306 11.93 17.30 -2.07
N GLU A 307 10.74 16.98 -2.58
CA GLU A 307 10.59 16.33 -3.88
C GLU A 307 10.25 17.33 -5.00
N GLU A 308 10.92 17.20 -6.15
CA GLU A 308 10.82 18.17 -7.27
C GLU A 308 9.43 18.26 -7.94
N GLN A 309 8.71 17.14 -8.05
CA GLN A 309 7.45 17.05 -8.81
C GLN A 309 6.29 16.61 -7.91
N THR A 310 5.95 17.44 -6.93
CA THR A 310 4.83 17.19 -6.02
C THR A 310 3.89 18.38 -5.98
N TRP A 311 2.59 18.08 -5.83
CA TRP A 311 1.52 19.09 -5.84
C TRP A 311 0.80 19.13 -4.50
N PRO A 312 0.58 20.33 -3.92
CA PRO A 312 -0.26 20.49 -2.75
C PRO A 312 -1.70 19.98 -2.99
N TRP A 313 -2.31 19.40 -1.97
CA TRP A 313 -3.63 18.77 -2.06
C TRP A 313 -4.73 19.79 -2.37
N ASP A 314 -4.54 21.05 -1.98
CA ASP A 314 -5.45 22.15 -2.25
C ASP A 314 -5.36 22.64 -3.70
N GLU A 315 -4.15 22.61 -4.30
CA GLU A 315 -3.98 22.81 -5.74
C GLU A 315 -4.64 21.67 -6.54
N GLU A 316 -4.45 20.41 -6.12
CA GLU A 316 -5.11 19.26 -6.74
C GLU A 316 -6.64 19.32 -6.59
N LEU A 317 -7.15 19.74 -5.43
CA LEU A 317 -8.58 19.94 -5.21
C LEU A 317 -9.15 21.07 -6.09
N ALA A 318 -8.42 22.18 -6.21
CA ALA A 318 -8.80 23.29 -7.09
C ALA A 318 -8.81 22.86 -8.56
N ALA A 319 -7.83 22.06 -8.99
CA ALA A 319 -7.81 21.45 -10.31
C ALA A 319 -9.03 20.52 -10.51
N LEU A 320 -9.24 19.54 -9.61
CA LEU A 320 -10.34 18.58 -9.67
C LEU A 320 -11.70 19.26 -9.81
N SER A 321 -11.91 20.36 -9.09
CA SER A 321 -13.17 21.12 -9.12
C SER A 321 -13.57 21.53 -10.53
N ASN A 322 -12.60 21.91 -11.38
CA ASN A 322 -12.82 22.39 -12.74
C ASN A 322 -12.79 21.28 -13.82
N LEU A 323 -12.37 20.05 -13.47
CA LEU A 323 -12.25 18.95 -14.43
C LEU A 323 -13.58 18.27 -14.73
N GLU A 324 -13.79 17.92 -15.99
CA GLU A 324 -14.91 17.17 -16.53
C GLU A 324 -14.42 15.92 -17.27
N ALA A 325 -15.34 14.98 -17.58
CA ALA A 325 -15.02 13.73 -18.27
C ALA A 325 -14.25 13.95 -19.59
N ARG A 326 -14.62 14.98 -20.38
CA ARG A 326 -13.92 15.34 -21.62
C ARG A 326 -12.44 15.67 -21.42
N ASN A 327 -12.08 16.24 -20.28
CA ASN A 327 -10.67 16.57 -20.00
C ASN A 327 -9.84 15.30 -19.87
N LEU A 328 -10.42 14.24 -19.31
CA LEU A 328 -9.78 12.93 -19.24
C LEU A 328 -9.70 12.27 -20.62
N GLU A 329 -10.78 12.31 -21.40
CA GLU A 329 -10.81 11.81 -22.78
C GLU A 329 -9.70 12.43 -23.65
N ASP A 330 -9.51 13.74 -23.54
CA ASP A 330 -8.47 14.46 -24.27
C ASP A 330 -7.06 14.20 -23.71
N PHE A 331 -6.95 13.95 -22.41
CA PHE A 331 -5.66 13.78 -21.72
C PHE A 331 -5.05 12.40 -21.95
N LEU A 332 -5.85 11.33 -21.90
CA LEU A 332 -5.35 9.95 -21.93
C LEU A 332 -4.51 9.63 -23.18
N PRO A 333 -4.93 9.96 -24.41
CA PRO A 333 -4.10 9.72 -25.59
C PRO A 333 -2.78 10.48 -25.53
N ARG A 334 -2.76 11.70 -24.98
CA ARG A 334 -1.55 12.51 -24.84
C ARG A 334 -0.60 11.92 -23.80
N MET A 335 -1.13 11.50 -22.65
CA MET A 335 -0.35 10.84 -21.60
C MET A 335 0.30 9.55 -22.11
N LEU A 336 -0.48 8.70 -22.78
CA LEU A 336 -0.02 7.40 -23.27
C LEU A 336 0.88 7.49 -24.51
N ALA A 337 0.76 8.56 -25.31
CA ALA A 337 1.59 8.78 -26.51
C ALA A 337 3.10 8.79 -26.25
N LYS A 338 3.55 8.92 -25.00
CA LYS A 338 4.95 8.77 -24.62
C LYS A 338 5.06 7.84 -23.43
N THR A 339 5.22 6.55 -23.72
CA THR A 339 5.22 5.50 -22.70
C THR A 339 6.43 4.61 -22.82
N PHE A 340 7.01 4.25 -21.69
CA PHE A 340 7.96 3.16 -21.54
C PHE A 340 7.54 2.29 -20.36
N ILE A 341 7.68 0.96 -20.47
CA ILE A 341 7.22 0.02 -19.45
C ILE A 341 8.42 -0.68 -18.79
N GLU A 342 8.62 -0.46 -17.50
CA GLU A 342 9.60 -1.21 -16.69
C GLU A 342 8.87 -2.35 -15.97
N CYS A 343 9.16 -3.59 -16.38
CA CYS A 343 8.51 -4.81 -15.90
C CYS A 343 9.43 -5.60 -14.97
N TYR A 344 8.88 -6.18 -13.90
CA TYR A 344 9.54 -7.16 -13.07
C TYR A 344 8.61 -8.35 -12.79
N PHE A 345 9.05 -9.52 -13.23
CA PHE A 345 8.31 -10.78 -13.12
C PHE A 345 9.12 -11.72 -12.23
N ALA A 346 8.52 -12.23 -11.17
CA ALA A 346 9.18 -13.16 -10.28
C ALA A 346 8.27 -14.30 -9.85
N GLY A 347 8.83 -15.49 -9.63
CA GLY A 347 8.11 -16.62 -9.06
C GLY A 347 7.98 -17.82 -9.99
N ASN A 348 6.84 -18.51 -9.90
CA ASN A 348 6.51 -19.70 -10.67
C ASN A 348 6.08 -19.37 -12.11
N ILE A 349 7.03 -18.89 -12.91
CA ILE A 349 6.84 -18.52 -14.31
C ILE A 349 8.12 -18.84 -15.09
N GLU A 350 8.00 -19.39 -16.29
CA GLU A 350 9.17 -19.70 -17.11
C GLU A 350 9.74 -18.42 -17.77
N PRO A 351 11.06 -18.34 -18.05
CA PRO A 351 11.65 -17.16 -18.70
C PRO A 351 11.01 -16.84 -20.06
N SER A 352 10.78 -17.87 -20.87
CA SER A 352 10.15 -17.77 -22.20
C SER A 352 8.70 -17.30 -22.13
N GLU A 353 7.96 -17.75 -21.10
CA GLU A 353 6.59 -17.33 -20.84
C GLU A 353 6.55 -15.85 -20.40
N ALA A 354 7.43 -15.43 -19.48
CA ALA A 354 7.53 -14.04 -19.06
C ALA A 354 7.86 -13.11 -20.24
N GLU A 355 8.81 -13.51 -21.09
CA GLU A 355 9.14 -12.75 -22.29
C GLU A 355 7.96 -12.71 -23.28
N SER A 356 7.29 -13.85 -23.52
CA SER A 356 6.13 -13.94 -24.41
C SER A 356 4.98 -13.03 -23.94
N VAL A 357 4.73 -12.96 -22.63
CA VAL A 357 3.72 -12.07 -22.04
C VAL A 357 4.08 -10.61 -22.33
N VAL A 358 5.32 -10.18 -22.07
CA VAL A 358 5.72 -8.79 -22.35
C VAL A 358 5.68 -8.47 -23.84
N GLN A 359 6.09 -9.41 -24.70
CA GLN A 359 5.98 -9.25 -26.16
C GLN A 359 4.52 -9.10 -26.61
N HIS A 360 3.60 -9.85 -26.00
CA HIS A 360 2.17 -9.72 -26.28
C HIS A 360 1.62 -8.35 -25.86
N ILE A 361 2.03 -7.86 -24.68
CA ILE A 361 1.68 -6.53 -24.18
C ILE A 361 2.22 -5.43 -25.10
N GLU A 362 3.46 -5.55 -25.57
CA GLU A 362 4.02 -4.64 -26.58
C GLU A 362 3.18 -4.65 -27.87
N GLY A 363 2.71 -5.83 -28.27
CA GLY A 363 1.79 -6.04 -29.38
C GLY A 363 0.49 -5.25 -29.24
N ILE A 364 -0.20 -5.39 -28.09
CA ILE A 364 -1.46 -4.70 -27.81
C ILE A 364 -1.24 -3.18 -27.73
N LEU A 365 -0.25 -2.75 -26.93
CA LEU A 365 -0.12 -1.36 -26.55
C LEU A 365 0.59 -0.51 -27.58
N PHE A 366 1.60 -0.99 -28.30
CA PHE A 366 2.44 -0.16 -29.19
C PHE A 366 2.31 -0.50 -30.67
N ASN A 367 2.08 -1.78 -30.99
CA ASN A 367 2.11 -2.25 -32.38
C ASN A 367 0.72 -2.33 -33.04
N SER A 368 -0.36 -2.15 -32.28
CA SER A 368 -1.71 -2.05 -32.84
C SER A 368 -1.88 -0.82 -33.74
N SER A 369 -2.63 -0.93 -34.82
CA SER A 369 -2.93 0.19 -35.73
C SER A 369 -3.74 1.31 -35.05
N THR A 370 -4.48 0.98 -34.00
CA THR A 370 -5.27 1.91 -33.17
C THR A 370 -4.52 2.37 -31.92
N SER A 371 -3.26 1.96 -31.75
CA SER A 371 -2.47 2.26 -30.56
C SER A 371 -2.20 3.76 -30.41
N VAL A 372 -2.58 4.29 -29.24
CA VAL A 372 -2.18 5.60 -28.76
C VAL A 372 -0.75 5.61 -28.22
N CYS A 373 -0.23 4.50 -27.70
CA CYS A 373 1.11 4.47 -27.12
C CYS A 373 2.22 4.56 -28.18
N LYS A 374 3.24 5.38 -27.90
CA LYS A 374 4.49 5.43 -28.65
C LYS A 374 5.68 5.36 -27.70
N SER A 375 6.81 4.87 -28.22
CA SER A 375 8.04 4.72 -27.44
C SER A 375 8.49 6.06 -26.85
N LEU A 376 8.83 6.05 -25.56
CA LEU A 376 9.48 7.16 -24.90
C LEU A 376 10.98 7.19 -25.29
N PRO A 377 11.52 8.33 -25.76
CA PRO A 377 12.95 8.45 -25.99
C PRO A 377 13.75 8.33 -24.68
N PRO A 378 14.94 7.71 -24.66
CA PRO A 378 15.75 7.55 -23.46
C PRO A 378 16.05 8.85 -22.70
N SER A 379 16.18 9.98 -23.41
CA SER A 379 16.41 11.31 -22.81
C SER A 379 15.20 11.88 -22.06
N GLN A 380 14.01 11.30 -22.23
CA GLN A 380 12.77 11.68 -21.57
C GLN A 380 12.39 10.71 -20.44
N HIS A 381 13.26 9.75 -20.11
CA HIS A 381 13.07 8.91 -18.94
C HIS A 381 13.13 9.79 -17.69
N LEU A 382 12.07 9.75 -16.89
CA LEU A 382 11.97 10.54 -15.67
C LEU A 382 13.05 10.12 -14.66
N THR A 383 13.65 11.10 -14.00
CA THR A 383 14.59 10.90 -12.90
C THR A 383 14.04 11.58 -11.66
N LYS A 384 14.00 10.87 -10.54
CA LYS A 384 13.60 11.46 -9.26
C LYS A 384 14.73 12.30 -8.71
N ARG A 385 14.42 13.47 -8.20
CA ARG A 385 15.38 14.39 -7.58
C ARG A 385 14.84 14.86 -6.24
N ILE A 386 15.75 14.91 -5.28
CA ILE A 386 15.50 15.39 -3.94
C ILE A 386 16.32 16.66 -3.74
N VAL A 387 15.71 17.68 -3.14
CA VAL A 387 16.38 18.92 -2.76
C VAL A 387 17.57 18.60 -1.86
N LYS A 388 18.75 19.07 -2.27
CA LYS A 388 19.96 18.98 -1.46
C LYS A 388 19.98 20.15 -0.47
N LEU A 389 19.83 19.84 0.82
CA LEU A 389 19.93 20.83 1.88
C LEU A 389 21.38 21.30 2.02
N GLU A 390 21.57 22.58 2.33
CA GLU A 390 22.91 23.14 2.54
C GLU A 390 23.47 22.72 3.90
N ARG A 391 24.78 22.45 3.91
CA ARG A 391 25.50 22.01 5.10
C ARG A 391 25.51 23.09 6.18
N GLY A 392 25.27 22.68 7.43
CA GLY A 392 25.27 23.59 8.58
C GLY A 392 24.10 24.60 8.62
N LEU A 393 23.15 24.53 7.69
CA LEU A 393 21.95 25.36 7.70
C LEU A 393 20.77 24.62 8.28
N ARG A 394 19.84 25.39 8.87
CA ARG A 394 18.58 24.89 9.42
C ARG A 394 17.43 25.58 8.71
N TYR A 395 16.47 24.79 8.26
CA TYR A 395 15.27 25.27 7.61
C TYR A 395 14.07 24.94 8.49
N TYR A 396 13.18 25.92 8.64
CA TYR A 396 11.95 25.77 9.41
C TYR A 396 10.76 26.04 8.50
N TYR A 397 9.83 25.09 8.44
CA TYR A 397 8.55 25.26 7.77
C TYR A 397 7.41 25.14 8.79
N PRO A 398 7.00 26.25 9.43
CA PRO A 398 5.86 26.25 10.33
C PRO A 398 4.56 26.22 9.52
N ALA A 399 3.69 25.27 9.86
CA ALA A 399 2.33 25.20 9.32
C ALA A 399 1.34 25.02 10.46
N MET A 400 0.22 25.72 10.38
CA MET A 400 -0.89 25.51 11.31
C MET A 400 -1.56 24.17 11.01
N CYS A 401 -2.00 23.46 12.05
CA CYS A 401 -2.80 22.26 11.85
C CYS A 401 -4.10 22.63 11.12
N LEU A 402 -4.42 21.88 10.07
CA LEU A 402 -5.63 22.13 9.28
C LEU A 402 -6.91 21.82 10.08
N ASN A 403 -6.85 20.89 11.02
CA ASN A 403 -7.96 20.63 11.95
C ASN A 403 -7.75 21.41 13.25
N GLN A 404 -8.43 22.55 13.37
CA GLN A 404 -8.36 23.39 14.56
C GLN A 404 -8.98 22.75 15.82
N GLN A 405 -9.74 21.66 15.67
CA GLN A 405 -10.29 20.90 16.79
C GLN A 405 -9.28 19.88 17.35
N ASP A 406 -8.20 19.60 16.63
CA ASP A 406 -7.13 18.74 17.14
C ASP A 406 -6.19 19.57 18.01
N GLU A 407 -6.16 19.27 19.31
CA GLU A 407 -5.29 19.94 20.28
C GLU A 407 -3.81 19.51 20.14
N ASN A 408 -3.53 18.47 19.33
CA ASN A 408 -2.17 18.02 19.12
C ASN A 408 -1.38 18.96 18.18
N SER A 409 -0.14 19.23 18.55
CA SER A 409 0.90 19.74 17.66
C SER A 409 1.81 18.60 17.19
N SER A 410 2.59 18.81 16.13
CA SER A 410 3.59 17.84 15.69
C SER A 410 4.87 18.50 15.22
N LEU A 411 5.97 17.80 15.49
CA LEU A 411 7.29 18.06 14.92
C LEU A 411 7.71 16.90 14.01
N LEU A 412 8.22 17.24 12.83
CA LEU A 412 9.07 16.37 12.04
C LEU A 412 10.43 17.04 11.91
N HIS A 413 11.43 16.51 12.62
CA HIS A 413 12.81 16.95 12.54
C HIS A 413 13.56 15.99 11.62
N TYR A 414 13.93 16.44 10.42
CA TYR A 414 14.62 15.63 9.42
C TYR A 414 16.06 16.13 9.23
N ILE A 415 16.99 15.18 9.31
CA ILE A 415 18.42 15.37 9.06
C ILE A 415 18.74 14.62 7.77
N GLN A 416 18.94 15.36 6.68
CA GLN A 416 19.44 14.80 5.42
C GLN A 416 20.94 14.54 5.55
N ILE A 417 21.40 13.35 5.19
CA ILE A 417 22.78 12.94 5.47
C ILE A 417 23.57 12.73 4.20
N HIS A 418 23.16 11.78 3.35
CA HIS A 418 23.98 11.38 2.21
C HIS A 418 23.16 10.79 1.06
N GLN A 419 23.77 10.78 -0.13
CA GLN A 419 23.31 9.98 -1.26
C GLN A 419 23.79 8.53 -1.10
N ASP A 420 23.04 7.55 -1.63
CA ASP A 420 23.28 6.10 -1.47
C ASP A 420 24.76 5.75 -1.62
N ASP A 421 25.36 5.37 -0.49
CA ASP A 421 26.75 4.94 -0.37
C ASP A 421 26.77 3.78 0.62
N LEU A 422 27.48 2.71 0.29
CA LEU A 422 27.46 1.47 1.06
C LEU A 422 27.89 1.68 2.52
N LYS A 423 28.95 2.44 2.75
CA LYS A 423 29.52 2.64 4.09
C LYS A 423 28.63 3.57 4.91
N GLN A 424 28.22 4.69 4.33
CA GLN A 424 27.32 5.63 4.98
C GLN A 424 25.95 5.00 5.29
N ASN A 425 25.47 4.12 4.41
CA ASN A 425 24.24 3.34 4.63
C ASN A 425 24.30 2.51 5.90
N VAL A 426 25.38 1.74 6.10
CA VAL A 426 25.51 0.87 7.28
C VAL A 426 25.72 1.67 8.56
N LEU A 427 26.44 2.80 8.48
CA LEU A 427 26.61 3.74 9.60
C LEU A 427 25.28 4.35 10.04
N LEU A 428 24.48 4.89 9.10
CA LEU A 428 23.14 5.43 9.39
C LEU A 428 22.21 4.35 9.97
N GLN A 429 22.26 3.15 9.40
CA GLN A 429 21.42 2.05 9.88
C GLN A 429 21.78 1.62 11.28
N LEU A 430 23.08 1.51 11.59
CA LEU A 430 23.56 1.17 12.92
C LEU A 430 23.24 2.28 13.92
N LEU A 431 23.47 3.55 13.57
CA LEU A 431 23.12 4.70 14.39
C LEU A 431 21.63 4.67 14.75
N ALA A 432 20.76 4.42 13.77
CA ALA A 432 19.32 4.33 14.00
C ALA A 432 18.95 3.15 14.92
N VAL A 433 19.60 1.99 14.81
CA VAL A 433 19.39 0.85 15.72
C VAL A 433 19.75 1.23 17.15
N VAL A 434 20.94 1.82 17.33
CA VAL A 434 21.46 2.24 18.63
C VAL A 434 20.59 3.32 19.26
N ALA A 435 20.22 4.34 18.50
CA ALA A 435 19.48 5.51 19.01
C ALA A 435 17.99 5.25 19.25
N LYS A 436 17.41 4.19 18.66
CA LYS A 436 15.95 3.96 18.68
C LYS A 436 15.38 3.77 20.09
N GLN A 437 16.00 2.91 20.91
CA GLN A 437 15.51 2.66 22.27
C GLN A 437 15.73 3.86 23.21
N PRO A 438 16.92 4.52 23.22
CA PRO A 438 17.13 5.73 23.98
C PRO A 438 16.17 6.87 23.58
N ALA A 439 15.95 7.10 22.29
CA ALA A 439 15.03 8.13 21.81
C ALA A 439 13.60 7.86 22.28
N PHE A 440 13.12 6.62 22.17
CA PHE A 440 11.79 6.24 22.65
C PHE A 440 11.68 6.38 24.17
N HIS A 441 12.67 5.89 24.92
CA HIS A 441 12.66 5.97 26.37
C HIS A 441 12.65 7.43 26.85
N GLN A 442 13.56 8.26 26.32
CA GLN A 442 13.67 9.66 26.74
C GLN A 442 12.44 10.48 26.32
N LEU A 443 12.11 10.50 25.03
CA LEU A 443 11.11 11.41 24.48
C LEU A 443 9.68 10.98 24.83
N ARG A 444 9.42 9.67 24.95
CA ARG A 444 8.08 9.15 25.28
C ARG A 444 7.94 8.67 26.72
N SER A 445 8.83 7.82 27.22
CA SER A 445 8.61 7.22 28.55
C SER A 445 8.95 8.18 29.71
N VAL A 446 10.04 8.93 29.60
CA VAL A 446 10.52 9.85 30.64
C VAL A 446 9.86 11.21 30.52
N GLU A 447 9.97 11.85 29.35
CA GLU A 447 9.45 13.21 29.14
C GLU A 447 7.96 13.24 28.80
N GLN A 448 7.37 12.10 28.44
CA GLN A 448 5.94 11.98 28.12
C GLN A 448 5.47 13.00 27.08
N LEU A 449 6.31 13.29 26.07
CA LEU A 449 5.99 14.30 25.05
C LEU A 449 4.77 13.90 24.23
N GLY A 450 4.51 12.61 24.07
CA GLY A 450 3.28 12.10 23.48
C GLY A 450 3.35 10.63 23.16
N TYR A 451 2.21 10.08 22.75
CA TYR A 451 2.13 8.67 22.33
C TYR A 451 2.99 8.40 21.08
N ILE A 452 3.03 9.36 20.14
CA ILE A 452 3.86 9.25 18.95
C ILE A 452 5.17 9.99 19.23
N ALA A 453 6.24 9.23 19.48
CA ALA A 453 7.61 9.72 19.47
C ALA A 453 8.48 8.63 18.80
N LEU A 454 8.86 8.88 17.55
CA LEU A 454 9.48 7.88 16.68
C LEU A 454 10.80 8.41 16.13
N LEU A 455 11.83 7.58 16.16
CA LEU A 455 13.05 7.74 15.38
C LEU A 455 13.01 6.77 14.21
N ARG A 456 13.19 7.27 12.98
CA ARG A 456 13.18 6.46 11.76
C ARG A 456 14.22 6.92 10.78
N GLN A 457 14.70 5.99 9.96
CA GLN A 457 15.42 6.34 8.74
C GLN A 457 14.42 6.77 7.67
N ARG A 458 14.89 7.59 6.73
CA ARG A 458 14.17 8.01 5.53
C ARG A 458 15.07 7.74 4.32
N ASN A 459 14.48 7.25 3.22
CA ASN A 459 15.15 7.05 1.95
C ASN A 459 14.22 7.55 0.84
N ASP A 460 14.55 8.67 0.24
CA ASP A 460 13.83 9.26 -0.88
C ASP A 460 14.71 9.11 -2.12
N SER A 461 14.42 8.11 -2.95
CA SER A 461 15.12 7.90 -4.23
C SER A 461 16.65 7.84 -4.12
N GLY A 462 17.17 7.23 -3.06
CA GLY A 462 18.60 7.11 -2.80
C GLY A 462 19.20 8.24 -1.96
N VAL A 463 18.44 9.30 -1.63
CA VAL A 463 18.86 10.28 -0.62
C VAL A 463 18.36 9.84 0.75
N ARG A 464 19.28 9.71 1.70
CA ARG A 464 19.02 9.11 3.00
C ARG A 464 19.21 10.09 4.14
N GLY A 465 18.43 9.87 5.18
CA GLY A 465 18.50 10.69 6.39
C GLY A 465 17.83 10.05 7.59
N LEU A 466 17.90 10.77 8.70
CA LEU A 466 17.32 10.41 9.98
C LEU A 466 16.18 11.38 10.31
N GLN A 467 15.06 10.88 10.82
CA GLN A 467 13.92 11.72 11.20
C GLN A 467 13.35 11.36 12.57
N PHE A 468 13.05 12.40 13.34
CA PHE A 468 12.26 12.34 14.56
C PHE A 468 10.84 12.83 14.26
N ILE A 469 9.85 12.06 14.67
CA ILE A 469 8.43 12.38 14.51
C ILE A 469 7.78 12.36 15.89
N ILE A 470 7.33 13.51 16.35
CA ILE A 470 6.71 13.66 17.66
C ILE A 470 5.35 14.35 17.50
N GLN A 471 4.29 13.74 18.03
CA GLN A 471 2.98 14.39 18.17
C GLN A 471 2.70 14.59 19.66
N SER A 472 2.29 15.81 20.04
CA SER A 472 2.19 16.24 21.42
C SER A 472 0.98 17.12 21.67
N THR A 473 0.29 16.91 22.80
CA THR A 473 -0.68 17.87 23.35
C THR A 473 -0.06 18.81 24.40
N VAL A 474 1.19 18.56 24.80
CA VAL A 474 1.82 19.24 25.96
C VAL A 474 2.85 20.30 25.56
N LYS A 475 3.43 20.20 24.35
CA LYS A 475 4.43 21.14 23.84
C LYS A 475 4.13 21.51 22.40
N ASP A 476 4.46 22.73 22.02
CA ASP A 476 4.46 23.19 20.63
C ASP A 476 5.73 22.72 19.87
N PRO A 477 5.75 22.81 18.53
CA PRO A 477 6.85 22.28 17.72
C PRO A 477 8.22 22.89 18.03
N SER A 478 8.31 24.16 18.43
CA SER A 478 9.60 24.79 18.77
C SER A 478 10.17 24.20 20.06
N ASN A 479 9.31 23.99 21.06
CA ASN A 479 9.72 23.33 22.29
C ASN A 479 10.05 21.85 22.07
N LEU A 480 9.36 21.16 21.17
CA LEU A 480 9.68 19.78 20.78
C LEU A 480 11.06 19.70 20.10
N ASP A 481 11.38 20.66 19.24
CA ASP A 481 12.67 20.71 18.53
C ASP A 481 13.83 20.84 19.53
N ALA A 482 13.69 21.74 20.51
CA ALA A 482 14.65 21.87 21.60
C ALA A 482 14.81 20.57 22.43
N ARG A 483 13.76 19.74 22.55
CA ARG A 483 13.87 18.43 23.22
C ARG A 483 14.58 17.39 22.37
N VAL A 484 14.41 17.42 21.05
CA VAL A 484 15.20 16.58 20.13
C VAL A 484 16.68 16.95 20.23
N GLU A 485 17.03 18.23 20.24
CA GLU A 485 18.43 18.67 20.42
C GLU A 485 18.99 18.27 21.79
N ALA A 486 18.21 18.45 22.86
CA ALA A 486 18.61 18.02 24.20
C ALA A 486 18.84 16.50 24.26
N PHE A 487 18.01 15.71 23.57
CA PHE A 487 18.22 14.28 23.41
C PHE A 487 19.51 13.99 22.63
N LEU A 488 19.77 14.66 21.51
CA LEU A 488 20.97 14.44 20.71
C LEU A 488 22.26 14.74 21.50
N ASN A 489 22.28 15.82 22.29
CA ASN A 489 23.42 16.14 23.17
C ASN A 489 23.63 15.08 24.27
N MET A 490 22.55 14.52 24.82
CA MET A 490 22.64 13.42 25.79
C MET A 490 23.07 12.10 25.13
N PHE A 491 22.59 11.86 23.92
CA PHE A 491 22.92 10.69 23.13
C PHE A 491 24.38 10.71 22.65
N GLU A 492 24.96 11.88 22.39
CA GLU A 492 26.39 12.03 22.14
C GLU A 492 27.23 11.38 23.25
N VAL A 493 26.99 11.77 24.51
CA VAL A 493 27.70 11.18 25.66
C VAL A 493 27.49 9.66 25.71
N THR A 494 26.24 9.21 25.52
CA THR A 494 25.90 7.78 25.50
C THR A 494 26.67 7.02 24.42
N LEU A 495 26.81 7.58 23.23
CA LEU A 495 27.49 6.96 22.09
C LEU A 495 29.01 6.89 22.32
N HIS A 496 29.62 7.97 22.82
CA HIS A 496 31.06 8.01 23.11
C HIS A 496 31.43 7.04 24.25
N GLU A 497 30.64 6.99 25.31
CA GLU A 497 30.89 6.15 26.49
C GLU A 497 30.44 4.69 26.31
N MET A 498 29.77 4.36 25.20
CA MET A 498 29.29 3.01 24.90
C MET A 498 30.41 1.96 25.01
N PRO A 499 30.26 0.90 25.81
CA PRO A 499 31.24 -0.17 25.86
C PRO A 499 31.38 -0.91 24.51
N ASP A 500 32.59 -1.36 24.16
CA ASP A 500 32.84 -2.11 22.91
C ASP A 500 31.98 -3.38 22.80
N ALA A 501 31.66 -4.01 23.93
CA ALA A 501 30.78 -5.18 23.97
C ALA A 501 29.35 -4.83 23.53
N GLU A 502 28.84 -3.66 23.92
CA GLU A 502 27.52 -3.18 23.52
C GLU A 502 27.51 -2.77 22.04
N PHE A 503 28.55 -2.06 21.58
CA PHE A 503 28.73 -1.75 20.15
C PHE A 503 28.69 -3.02 19.30
N LYS A 504 29.49 -4.03 19.65
CA LYS A 504 29.50 -5.34 18.94
C LYS A 504 28.15 -6.03 19.01
N SER A 505 27.44 -5.95 20.13
CA SER A 505 26.08 -6.50 20.24
C SER A 505 25.10 -5.82 19.28
N ASN A 506 25.17 -4.49 19.14
CA ASN A 506 24.33 -3.74 18.19
C ASN A 506 24.67 -4.05 16.73
N VAL A 507 25.97 -4.16 16.39
CA VAL A 507 26.42 -4.59 15.06
C VAL A 507 25.88 -5.98 14.73
N ASN A 508 26.05 -6.94 15.65
CA ASN A 508 25.55 -8.30 15.46
C ASN A 508 24.02 -8.34 15.31
N ALA A 509 23.29 -7.55 16.12
CA ALA A 509 21.84 -7.45 16.00
C ALA A 509 21.40 -6.94 14.62
N LEU A 510 22.08 -5.92 14.08
CA LEU A 510 21.80 -5.40 12.74
C LEU A 510 22.18 -6.41 11.64
N ILE A 511 23.29 -7.14 11.80
CA ILE A 511 23.67 -8.24 10.90
C ILE A 511 22.59 -9.33 10.91
N ASP A 512 22.10 -9.74 12.07
CA ASP A 512 21.06 -10.77 12.20
C ASP A 512 19.74 -10.32 11.56
N MET A 513 19.35 -9.05 11.75
CA MET A 513 18.20 -8.45 11.07
C MET A 513 18.34 -8.50 9.54
N LYS A 514 19.55 -8.26 9.01
CA LYS A 514 19.81 -8.31 7.56
C LYS A 514 19.86 -9.73 7.00
N ARG A 515 20.43 -10.67 7.77
CA ARG A 515 20.49 -12.10 7.45
C ARG A 515 19.13 -12.77 7.49
N GLU A 516 18.13 -12.14 8.08
CA GLU A 516 16.77 -12.66 8.07
C GLU A 516 16.30 -12.89 6.63
N LYS A 517 16.02 -14.17 6.34
CA LYS A 517 15.55 -14.58 5.03
C LYS A 517 14.15 -14.02 4.79
N TYR A 518 13.85 -13.75 3.52
CA TYR A 518 12.49 -13.40 3.10
C TYR A 518 11.52 -14.52 3.46
N LYS A 519 10.31 -14.17 3.92
CA LYS A 519 9.33 -15.17 4.37
C LYS A 519 8.50 -15.69 3.21
N ASN A 520 8.34 -14.89 2.17
CA ASN A 520 7.52 -15.19 1.01
C ASN A 520 8.04 -14.42 -0.22
N ILE A 521 7.53 -14.80 -1.39
CA ILE A 521 7.88 -14.19 -2.67
C ILE A 521 7.61 -12.68 -2.69
N ARG A 522 6.53 -12.21 -2.06
CA ARG A 522 6.17 -10.79 -2.05
C ARG A 522 7.25 -9.95 -1.38
N GLU A 523 7.81 -10.39 -0.26
CA GLU A 523 8.90 -9.69 0.43
C GLU A 523 10.19 -9.64 -0.40
N GLU A 524 10.58 -10.77 -0.98
CA GLU A 524 11.77 -10.85 -1.84
C GLU A 524 11.62 -9.97 -3.08
N SER A 525 10.49 -10.10 -3.77
CA SER A 525 10.19 -9.33 -4.97
C SER A 525 10.06 -7.84 -4.68
N ALA A 526 9.49 -7.44 -3.53
CA ALA A 526 9.42 -6.04 -3.14
C ALA A 526 10.81 -5.42 -2.92
N PHE A 527 11.75 -6.18 -2.32
CA PHE A 527 13.13 -5.73 -2.15
C PHE A 527 13.81 -5.50 -3.51
N PHE A 528 13.78 -6.50 -4.40
CA PHE A 528 14.42 -6.38 -5.72
C PHE A 528 13.75 -5.34 -6.60
N TRP A 529 12.43 -5.21 -6.52
CA TRP A 529 11.72 -4.12 -7.18
C TRP A 529 12.15 -2.73 -6.68
N GLY A 530 12.46 -2.60 -5.38
CA GLY A 530 13.07 -1.39 -4.83
C GLY A 530 14.36 -1.01 -5.56
N GLU A 531 15.28 -1.96 -5.74
CA GLU A 531 16.53 -1.73 -6.47
C GLU A 531 16.31 -1.38 -7.96
N ILE A 532 15.31 -1.99 -8.60
CA ILE A 532 14.95 -1.71 -10.01
C ILE A 532 14.35 -0.32 -10.15
N SER A 533 13.30 -0.02 -9.38
CA SER A 533 12.54 1.23 -9.48
C SER A 533 13.32 2.47 -9.03
N GLN A 534 14.27 2.30 -8.10
CA GLN A 534 15.21 3.37 -7.70
C GLN A 534 16.41 3.50 -8.64
N GLY A 535 16.65 2.50 -9.51
CA GLY A 535 17.76 2.49 -10.45
C GLY A 535 19.14 2.18 -9.83
N THR A 536 19.20 1.80 -8.55
CA THR A 536 20.44 1.43 -7.86
C THR A 536 20.98 0.08 -8.33
N LEU A 537 20.09 -0.86 -8.68
CA LEU A 537 20.40 -2.19 -9.20
C LEU A 537 21.40 -3.00 -8.34
N LYS A 538 21.50 -2.70 -7.03
CA LYS A 538 22.42 -3.37 -6.10
C LYS A 538 21.72 -4.57 -5.47
N PHE A 539 21.53 -5.63 -6.27
CA PHE A 539 20.78 -6.81 -5.83
C PHE A 539 21.45 -7.59 -4.69
N ASP A 540 22.77 -7.51 -4.57
CA ASP A 540 23.59 -8.06 -3.49
C ASP A 540 23.75 -7.08 -2.30
N ARG A 541 22.85 -6.10 -2.15
CA ARG A 541 22.98 -5.06 -1.12
C ARG A 541 23.03 -5.63 0.30
N LYS A 542 22.24 -6.67 0.60
CA LYS A 542 22.25 -7.28 1.94
C LYS A 542 23.62 -7.87 2.26
N GLU A 543 24.20 -8.61 1.33
CA GLU A 543 25.52 -9.24 1.46
C GLU A 543 26.62 -8.19 1.59
N ALA A 544 26.58 -7.16 0.73
CA ALA A 544 27.55 -6.07 0.76
C ALA A 544 27.47 -5.25 2.07
N GLU A 545 26.26 -4.96 2.55
CA GLU A 545 26.05 -4.23 3.81
C GLU A 545 26.44 -5.07 5.03
N ILE A 546 26.22 -6.38 5.02
CA ILE A 546 26.70 -7.28 6.08
C ILE A 546 28.23 -7.30 6.14
N ALA A 547 28.89 -7.45 4.99
CA ALA A 547 30.36 -7.43 4.94
C ALA A 547 30.93 -6.09 5.46
N ALA A 548 30.32 -4.97 5.09
CA ALA A 548 30.72 -3.65 5.59
C ALA A 548 30.46 -3.50 7.11
N LEU A 549 29.41 -4.10 7.66
CA LEU A 549 29.14 -4.09 9.10
C LEU A 549 30.15 -4.93 9.90
N GLU A 550 30.61 -6.05 9.36
CA GLU A 550 31.58 -6.94 10.02
C GLU A 550 32.96 -6.28 10.21
N GLU A 551 33.32 -5.33 9.34
CA GLU A 551 34.58 -4.57 9.41
C GLU A 551 34.46 -3.23 10.15
N LEU A 552 33.24 -2.83 10.53
CA LEU A 552 32.95 -1.49 11.05
C LEU A 552 33.52 -1.28 12.46
N LYS A 553 34.16 -0.13 12.67
CA LYS A 553 34.71 0.27 13.96
C LYS A 553 33.80 1.26 14.68
N LYS A 554 33.87 1.25 16.02
CA LYS A 554 33.10 2.16 16.87
C LYS A 554 33.44 3.62 16.59
N GLU A 555 34.72 3.91 16.35
CA GLU A 555 35.21 5.26 16.05
C GLU A 555 34.58 5.83 14.78
N GLU A 556 34.30 4.99 13.78
CA GLU A 556 33.66 5.41 12.52
C GLU A 556 32.18 5.76 12.73
N LEU A 557 31.49 5.06 13.65
CA LEU A 557 30.12 5.40 14.05
C LEU A 557 30.07 6.72 14.81
N ILE A 558 31.03 6.96 15.70
CA ILE A 558 31.16 8.23 16.44
C ILE A 558 31.44 9.37 15.46
N GLU A 559 32.43 9.22 14.58
CA GLU A 559 32.79 10.23 13.58
C GLU A 559 31.59 10.54 12.65
N PHE A 560 30.84 9.51 12.24
CA PHE A 560 29.62 9.69 11.46
C PHE A 560 28.56 10.50 12.22
N PHE A 561 28.34 10.21 13.50
CA PHE A 561 27.41 10.98 14.33
C PHE A 561 27.87 12.44 14.49
N ASP A 562 29.13 12.66 14.82
CA ASP A 562 29.71 13.99 15.03
C ASP A 562 29.67 14.86 13.77
N ASN A 563 29.89 14.24 12.60
CA ASN A 563 29.93 14.95 11.33
C ASN A 563 28.54 15.25 10.74
N HIS A 564 27.52 14.42 11.01
CA HIS A 564 26.22 14.51 10.31
C HIS A 564 24.99 14.70 11.19
N VAL A 565 25.00 14.26 12.45
CA VAL A 565 23.77 14.13 13.26
C VAL A 565 23.82 14.95 14.55
N LYS A 566 25.02 15.14 15.11
CA LYS A 566 25.24 15.97 16.30
C LYS A 566 24.66 17.39 16.11
N VAL A 567 24.24 17.99 17.22
CA VAL A 567 23.80 19.39 17.22
C VAL A 567 24.97 20.29 16.79
N GLY A 568 24.80 20.98 15.66
CA GLY A 568 25.84 21.83 15.09
C GLY A 568 26.90 21.06 14.28
N ALA A 569 26.57 19.84 13.85
CA ALA A 569 27.39 19.05 12.94
C ALA A 569 27.75 19.83 11.65
N PRO A 570 28.96 19.66 11.11
CA PRO A 570 29.45 20.40 9.96
C PRO A 570 28.87 19.96 8.59
N GLU A 571 28.39 18.73 8.45
CA GLU A 571 27.91 18.16 7.18
C GLU A 571 26.41 17.97 7.07
#